data_AF-A0A8H4WKW8-F1
#
_entry.id   AF-A0A8H4WKW8-F1
#
_cell.length_a   1.000
_cell.length_b   1.000
_cell.length_c   1.000
_cell.angle_alpha   90.00
_cell.angle_beta   90.00
_cell.angle_gamma   90.00
#
_symmetry.space_group_name_H-M   'P 1'
#
loop_
_entity.id
_entity.type
_entity.pdbx_description
1 polymer ?
#
loop_
_entity_poly.entity_id
_entity_poly.type
_entity_poly.pdbx_seq_one_letter_code
_entity_poly.pdbx_strand_id
1 'polypeptide(L)'
;MEGAWPSLKAWLIYWVFFVFEALCYIWLPGITVTGRPLPHEGGKQLDYYCSAVSSFYTTLIVAGALHFTGLFRLYTIIDEFGPLLSVAILSGFLVSIIAYASAIYRGAQHRMTGHIMYDFFMGAELNPRIFGILDFKMFFEVRLPWYILLLLSLGTAARQYELYGYVSGEGEECIISTWDMYYEKWGFMLIFWNLAGVPLSYCHCTIYLAYHHPDTYRWNR
;
A
#
# COMPACT_ATOMS: atom_id res chain seq x y z
N MET A 1 22.05 5.13 11.77
CA MET A 1 21.39 3.86 11.37
C MET A 1 22.33 2.72 11.73
N GLU A 2 22.45 2.39 13.01
CA GLU A 2 23.25 1.23 13.43
C GLU A 2 22.33 0.03 13.63
N GLY A 3 22.56 -1.03 12.85
CA GLY A 3 21.90 -2.33 13.00
C GLY A 3 20.49 -2.44 12.40
N ALA A 4 20.40 -2.82 11.12
CA ALA A 4 19.15 -3.21 10.46
C ALA A 4 18.72 -4.65 10.82
N TRP A 5 18.91 -5.06 12.08
CA TRP A 5 18.55 -6.39 12.55
C TRP A 5 17.05 -6.41 12.83
N PRO A 6 16.31 -7.46 12.42
CA PRO A 6 14.87 -7.55 12.67
C PRO A 6 14.59 -7.72 14.17
N SER A 7 14.30 -6.63 14.87
CA SER A 7 13.99 -6.64 16.30
C SER A 7 12.56 -7.13 16.56
N LEU A 8 12.31 -7.74 17.72
CA LEU A 8 10.96 -8.15 18.13
C LEU A 8 10.00 -6.96 18.18
N LYS A 9 10.50 -5.79 18.60
CA LYS A 9 9.74 -4.53 18.61
C LYS A 9 9.31 -4.13 17.19
N ALA A 10 10.19 -4.22 16.19
CA ALA A 10 9.86 -3.92 14.81
C ALA A 10 8.83 -4.91 14.22
N TRP A 11 8.96 -6.22 14.54
CA TRP A 11 7.95 -7.22 14.18
C TRP A 11 6.58 -6.88 14.75
N LEU A 12 6.51 -6.53 16.05
CA LEU A 12 5.27 -6.14 16.70
C LEU A 12 4.67 -4.89 16.06
N ILE A 13 5.46 -3.82 15.86
CA ILE A 13 4.97 -2.57 15.25
C ILE A 13 4.38 -2.85 13.86
N TYR A 14 5.12 -3.57 13.00
CA TYR A 14 4.71 -3.83 11.63
C TYR A 14 3.45 -4.71 11.55
N TRP A 15 3.41 -5.83 12.29
CA TRP A 15 2.27 -6.75 12.22
C TRP A 15 1.06 -6.28 13.01
N VAL A 16 1.22 -5.54 14.12
CA VAL A 16 0.09 -4.88 14.79
C VAL A 16 -0.53 -3.86 13.85
N PHE A 17 0.28 -3.06 13.13
CA PHE A 17 -0.23 -2.14 12.13
C PHE A 17 -0.94 -2.87 10.98
N PHE A 18 -0.36 -3.96 10.47
CA PHE A 18 -0.97 -4.81 9.44
C PHE A 18 -2.35 -5.32 9.86
N VAL A 19 -2.45 -5.92 11.06
CA VAL A 19 -3.70 -6.46 11.58
C VAL A 19 -4.69 -5.35 11.90
N PHE A 20 -4.25 -4.23 12.46
CA PHE A 20 -5.09 -3.06 12.70
C PHE A 20 -5.74 -2.57 11.40
N GLU A 21 -4.97 -2.39 10.33
CA GLU A 21 -5.51 -1.97 9.03
C GLU A 21 -6.44 -3.02 8.41
N ALA A 22 -6.16 -4.31 8.62
CA ALA A 22 -7.05 -5.39 8.18
C ALA A 22 -8.39 -5.38 8.97
N LEU A 23 -8.37 -5.12 10.27
CA LEU A 23 -9.57 -4.96 11.09
C LEU A 23 -10.36 -3.72 10.67
N CYS A 24 -9.68 -2.60 10.46
CA CYS A 24 -10.27 -1.38 9.94
C CYS A 24 -10.89 -1.61 8.55
N TYR A 25 -10.30 -2.45 7.70
CA TYR A 25 -10.88 -2.84 6.43
C TYR A 25 -12.24 -3.51 6.59
N ILE A 26 -12.36 -4.46 7.52
CA ILE A 26 -13.55 -5.29 7.68
C ILE A 26 -14.65 -4.55 8.46
N TRP A 27 -14.30 -3.75 9.48
CA TRP A 27 -15.27 -3.19 10.43
C TRP A 27 -15.68 -1.75 10.16
N LEU A 28 -14.84 -0.93 9.51
CA LEU A 28 -15.18 0.47 9.31
C LEU A 28 -16.18 0.66 8.17
N PRO A 29 -17.06 1.68 8.25
CA PRO A 29 -18.06 1.94 7.23
C PRO A 29 -17.38 2.31 5.90
N GLY A 30 -17.86 1.70 4.83
CA GLY A 30 -17.36 1.87 3.48
C GLY A 30 -18.45 1.58 2.45
N ILE A 31 -18.11 1.85 1.20
CA ILE A 31 -19.01 1.59 0.07
C ILE A 31 -18.56 0.31 -0.63
N THR A 32 -19.49 -0.59 -0.90
CA THR A 32 -19.20 -1.74 -1.77
C THR A 32 -19.36 -1.31 -3.22
N VAL A 33 -18.33 -1.51 -4.04
CA VAL A 33 -18.33 -1.19 -5.47
C VAL A 33 -18.02 -2.45 -6.25
N THR A 34 -18.79 -2.70 -7.30
CA THR A 34 -18.59 -3.86 -8.17
C THR A 34 -17.49 -3.58 -9.19
N GLY A 35 -16.55 -4.50 -9.31
CA GLY A 35 -15.44 -4.43 -10.26
C GLY A 35 -15.84 -4.85 -11.68
N ARG A 36 -14.86 -4.79 -12.60
CA ARG A 36 -15.08 -5.20 -13.99
C ARG A 36 -15.36 -6.71 -14.10
N PRO A 37 -16.19 -7.13 -15.07
CA PRO A 37 -16.48 -8.54 -15.30
C PRO A 37 -15.21 -9.27 -15.71
N LEU A 38 -14.91 -10.37 -15.03
CA LEU A 38 -13.72 -11.18 -15.28
C LEU A 38 -14.03 -12.23 -16.37
N PRO A 39 -13.41 -12.14 -17.57
CA PRO A 39 -13.74 -13.04 -18.68
C PRO A 39 -13.47 -14.52 -18.36
N HIS A 40 -12.48 -14.82 -17.53
CA HIS A 40 -12.11 -16.18 -17.14
C HIS A 40 -13.02 -16.80 -16.07
N GLU A 41 -13.80 -15.99 -15.34
CA GLU A 41 -14.83 -16.47 -14.41
C GLU A 41 -16.24 -16.40 -15.04
N GLY A 42 -16.34 -16.48 -16.38
CA GLY A 42 -17.63 -16.43 -17.08
C GLY A 42 -18.33 -15.07 -16.97
N GLY A 43 -17.57 -13.98 -16.82
CA GLY A 43 -18.12 -12.63 -16.68
C GLY A 43 -18.55 -12.27 -15.27
N LYS A 44 -18.24 -13.11 -14.27
CA LYS A 44 -18.46 -12.80 -12.86
C LYS A 44 -17.81 -11.46 -12.52
N GLN A 45 -18.58 -10.62 -11.84
CA GLN A 45 -18.09 -9.35 -11.31
C GLN A 45 -17.81 -9.53 -9.82
N LEU A 46 -16.70 -8.99 -9.36
CA LEU A 46 -16.30 -9.09 -7.97
C LEU A 46 -16.66 -7.81 -7.23
N ASP A 47 -17.30 -7.96 -6.08
CA ASP A 47 -17.55 -6.84 -5.18
C ASP A 47 -16.27 -6.47 -4.41
N TYR A 48 -16.01 -5.18 -4.27
CA TYR A 48 -14.87 -4.60 -3.55
C TYR A 48 -15.38 -3.67 -2.46
N TYR A 49 -14.99 -3.92 -1.22
CA TYR A 49 -15.36 -3.08 -0.08
C TYR A 49 -14.38 -1.91 0.08
N CYS A 50 -14.83 -0.71 -0.28
CA CYS A 50 -14.03 0.51 -0.27
C CYS A 50 -14.27 1.32 1.02
N SER A 51 -13.58 0.97 2.10
CA SER A 51 -13.56 1.73 3.37
C SER A 51 -12.29 2.56 3.59
N ALA A 52 -11.53 2.83 2.53
CA ALA A 52 -10.22 3.49 2.62
C ALA A 52 -10.29 4.90 3.27
N VAL A 53 -11.31 5.71 2.98
CA VAL A 53 -11.42 7.06 3.57
C VAL A 53 -11.67 7.00 5.08
N SER A 54 -12.59 6.14 5.52
CA SER A 54 -12.88 5.94 6.94
C SER A 54 -11.68 5.36 7.68
N SER A 55 -10.97 4.40 7.08
CA SER A 55 -9.73 3.83 7.61
C SER A 55 -8.66 4.91 7.76
N PHE A 56 -8.45 5.71 6.72
CA PHE A 56 -7.46 6.78 6.72
C PHE A 56 -7.63 7.76 7.89
N TYR A 57 -8.83 8.30 8.09
CA TYR A 57 -9.09 9.21 9.20
C TYR A 57 -8.99 8.51 10.56
N THR A 58 -9.43 7.26 10.66
CA THR A 58 -9.29 6.48 11.89
C THR A 58 -7.83 6.27 12.24
N THR A 59 -6.99 5.90 11.27
CA THR A 59 -5.54 5.73 11.46
C THR A 59 -4.88 7.04 11.86
N LEU A 60 -5.26 8.17 11.29
CA LEU A 60 -4.76 9.49 11.71
C LEU A 60 -5.16 9.86 13.14
N ILE A 61 -6.42 9.63 13.52
CA ILE A 61 -6.92 9.90 14.87
C ILE A 61 -6.20 9.02 15.88
N VAL A 62 -6.05 7.73 15.60
CA VAL A 62 -5.35 6.78 16.48
C VAL A 62 -3.87 7.13 16.59
N ALA A 63 -3.20 7.42 15.48
CA ALA A 63 -1.80 7.84 15.47
C ALA A 63 -1.58 9.15 16.26
N GLY A 64 -2.47 10.14 16.08
CA GLY A 64 -2.45 11.38 16.84
C GLY A 64 -2.70 11.15 18.34
N ALA A 65 -3.71 10.36 18.70
CA ALA A 65 -4.01 10.03 20.08
C ALA A 65 -2.83 9.30 20.76
N LEU A 66 -2.22 8.34 20.07
CA LEU A 66 -1.03 7.63 20.56
C LEU A 66 0.16 8.57 20.78
N HIS A 67 0.33 9.58 19.92
CA HIS A 67 1.38 10.57 20.06
C HIS A 67 1.15 11.50 21.25
N PHE A 68 -0.06 12.06 21.40
CA PHE A 68 -0.38 12.98 22.49
C PHE A 68 -0.45 12.28 23.85
N THR A 69 -0.89 11.03 23.92
CA THR A 69 -0.87 10.23 25.15
C THR A 69 0.52 9.77 25.55
N GLY A 70 1.52 9.91 24.66
CA GLY A 70 2.89 9.48 24.88
C GLY A 70 3.11 7.96 24.88
N LEU A 71 2.05 7.17 24.65
CA LEU A 71 2.12 5.70 24.57
C LEU A 71 2.95 5.24 23.37
N PHE A 72 2.83 5.92 22.23
CA PHE A 72 3.63 5.65 21.05
C PHE A 72 3.89 6.95 20.28
N ARG A 73 5.14 7.42 20.31
CA ARG A 73 5.51 8.67 19.64
C ARG A 73 5.77 8.38 18.17
N LEU A 74 5.23 9.21 17.27
CA LEU A 74 5.33 8.99 15.82
C LEU A 74 6.78 8.82 15.33
N TYR A 75 7.73 9.54 15.92
CA TYR A 75 9.15 9.44 15.56
C TYR A 75 9.80 8.10 15.96
N THR A 76 9.16 7.27 16.78
CA THR A 76 9.65 5.90 17.06
C THR A 76 9.70 5.05 15.79
N ILE A 77 8.86 5.34 14.80
CA ILE A 77 8.90 4.68 13.48
C ILE A 77 10.23 5.01 12.76
N ILE A 78 10.77 6.21 12.96
CA ILE A 78 12.02 6.67 12.35
C ILE A 78 13.22 6.08 13.09
N ASP A 79 13.19 6.11 14.42
CA ASP A 79 14.27 5.55 15.23
C ASP A 79 14.47 4.05 14.92
N GLU A 80 13.39 3.33 14.64
CA GLU A 80 13.38 1.90 14.28
C GLU A 80 13.29 1.64 12.76
N PHE A 81 13.57 2.63 11.91
CA PHE A 81 13.38 2.51 10.46
C PHE A 81 14.19 1.35 9.85
N GLY A 82 15.44 1.16 10.27
CA GLY A 82 16.31 0.08 9.80
C GLY A 82 15.74 -1.32 10.10
N PRO A 83 15.44 -1.64 11.37
CA PRO A 83 14.73 -2.88 11.74
C PRO A 83 13.39 -3.07 11.03
N LEU A 84 12.57 -2.02 10.89
CA LEU A 84 11.28 -2.08 10.19
C LEU A 84 11.45 -2.44 8.71
N LEU A 85 12.45 -1.90 8.03
CA LEU A 85 12.77 -2.24 6.65
C LEU A 85 13.07 -3.74 6.50
N SER A 86 13.94 -4.29 7.34
CA SER A 86 14.27 -5.72 7.32
C SER A 86 13.05 -6.61 7.59
N VAL A 87 12.19 -6.21 8.55
CA VAL A 87 10.93 -6.92 8.84
C VAL A 87 9.96 -6.85 7.66
N ALA A 88 9.85 -5.71 6.98
CA ALA A 88 8.99 -5.55 5.81
C ALA A 88 9.45 -6.45 4.65
N ILE A 89 10.76 -6.52 4.38
CA ILE A 89 11.33 -7.41 3.35
C ILE A 89 11.03 -8.88 3.68
N LEU A 90 11.32 -9.32 4.91
CA LEU A 90 11.06 -10.69 5.35
C LEU A 90 9.56 -11.03 5.30
N SER A 91 8.70 -10.10 5.72
CA SER A 91 7.24 -10.26 5.66
C SER A 91 6.75 -10.33 4.21
N GLY A 92 7.34 -9.58 3.28
CA GLY A 92 7.04 -9.66 1.85
C GLY A 92 7.35 -11.05 1.26
N PHE A 93 8.53 -11.60 1.57
CA PHE A 93 8.85 -12.99 1.16
C PHE A 93 7.89 -14.00 1.79
N LEU A 94 7.62 -13.87 3.09
CA LEU A 94 6.73 -14.78 3.82
C LEU A 94 5.31 -14.79 3.22
N VAL A 95 4.72 -13.61 3.02
CA VAL A 95 3.36 -13.47 2.47
C VAL A 95 3.29 -13.97 1.03
N SER A 96 4.29 -13.71 0.19
CA SER A 96 4.34 -14.22 -1.19
C SER A 96 4.42 -15.76 -1.24
N ILE A 97 5.22 -16.37 -0.36
CA ILE A 97 5.31 -17.84 -0.26
C ILE A 97 3.97 -18.43 0.20
N ILE A 98 3.34 -17.85 1.22
CA ILE A 98 2.04 -18.30 1.72
C ILE A 98 0.96 -18.14 0.64
N ALA A 99 0.94 -17.01 -0.07
CA ALA A 99 -0.01 -16.76 -1.14
C ALA A 99 0.14 -17.76 -2.29
N TYR A 100 1.38 -18.05 -2.71
CA TYR A 100 1.67 -19.04 -3.74
C TYR A 100 1.26 -20.46 -3.33
N ALA A 101 1.66 -20.89 -2.12
CA ALA A 101 1.29 -22.22 -1.59
C ALA A 101 -0.23 -22.36 -1.41
N SER A 102 -0.89 -21.32 -0.90
CA SER A 102 -2.35 -21.27 -0.72
C SER A 102 -3.11 -21.35 -2.04
N ALA A 103 -2.61 -20.69 -3.09
CA ALA A 103 -3.18 -20.74 -4.43
C ALA A 103 -3.12 -22.16 -5.02
N ILE A 104 -2.01 -22.87 -4.85
CA ILE A 104 -1.85 -24.26 -5.28
C ILE A 104 -2.80 -25.18 -4.50
N TYR A 105 -2.83 -25.05 -3.17
CA TYR A 105 -3.65 -25.90 -2.31
C TYR A 105 -5.15 -25.74 -2.60
N ARG A 106 -5.61 -24.52 -2.88
CA ARG A 106 -7.01 -24.22 -3.23
C ARG A 106 -7.35 -24.53 -4.69
N GLY A 107 -6.37 -24.87 -5.52
CA GLY A 107 -6.56 -25.04 -6.96
C GLY A 107 -7.02 -23.77 -7.68
N ALA A 108 -6.81 -22.59 -7.09
CA ALA A 108 -7.27 -21.29 -7.61
C ALA A 108 -6.25 -20.66 -8.60
N GLN A 109 -5.48 -21.52 -9.27
CA GLN A 109 -4.38 -21.11 -10.14
C GLN A 109 -4.90 -20.46 -11.42
N HIS A 110 -4.33 -19.32 -11.82
CA HIS A 110 -4.70 -18.61 -13.03
C HIS A 110 -3.49 -18.29 -13.90
N ARG A 111 -3.52 -18.71 -15.18
CA ARG A 111 -2.49 -18.42 -16.18
C ARG A 111 -1.07 -18.85 -15.75
N MET A 112 -0.94 -20.09 -15.28
CA MET A 112 0.34 -20.70 -14.92
C MET A 112 1.13 -21.10 -16.17
N THR A 113 2.45 -20.88 -16.16
CA THR A 113 3.36 -21.25 -17.26
C THR A 113 4.02 -22.61 -17.05
N GLY A 114 4.00 -23.15 -15.83
CA GLY A 114 4.65 -24.41 -15.46
C GLY A 114 6.10 -24.24 -14.99
N HIS A 115 6.66 -23.03 -15.07
CA HIS A 115 7.98 -22.71 -14.54
C HIS A 115 7.86 -22.09 -13.14
N ILE A 116 8.22 -22.86 -12.10
CA ILE A 116 8.03 -22.49 -10.68
C ILE A 116 8.58 -21.09 -10.36
N MET A 117 9.79 -20.75 -10.80
CA MET A 117 10.39 -19.43 -10.51
C MET A 117 9.63 -18.28 -11.17
N TYR A 118 9.14 -18.48 -12.39
CA TYR A 118 8.38 -17.46 -13.11
C TYR A 118 6.97 -17.33 -12.54
N ASP A 119 6.30 -18.44 -12.26
CA ASP A 119 4.94 -18.45 -11.70
C ASP A 119 4.91 -17.94 -10.25
N PHE A 120 5.99 -18.16 -9.48
CA PHE A 120 6.15 -17.53 -8.17
C PHE A 120 6.32 -16.01 -8.28
N PHE A 121 7.13 -15.54 -9.24
CA PHE A 121 7.36 -14.12 -9.46
C PHE A 121 6.10 -13.37 -9.96
N MET A 122 5.36 -13.97 -10.89
CA MET A 122 4.14 -13.38 -11.45
C MET A 122 2.91 -13.55 -10.54
N GLY A 123 2.96 -14.51 -9.62
CA GLY A 123 1.85 -14.89 -8.74
C GLY A 123 0.93 -15.93 -9.37
N ALA A 124 0.40 -16.82 -8.52
CA ALA A 124 -0.44 -17.94 -8.95
C ALA A 124 -1.95 -17.64 -8.96
N GLU A 125 -2.42 -16.69 -8.16
CA GLU A 125 -3.85 -16.37 -8.01
C GLU A 125 -4.14 -14.93 -8.41
N LEU A 126 -5.23 -14.71 -9.15
CA LEU A 126 -5.55 -13.37 -9.65
C LEU A 126 -6.12 -12.46 -8.57
N ASN A 127 -7.05 -12.89 -7.71
CA ASN A 127 -7.64 -12.04 -6.67
C ASN A 127 -7.78 -12.82 -5.36
N PRO A 128 -6.68 -12.99 -4.60
CA PRO A 128 -6.73 -13.71 -3.33
C PRO A 128 -7.58 -12.95 -2.31
N ARG A 129 -8.59 -13.65 -1.78
CA ARG A 129 -9.55 -13.10 -0.81
C ARG A 129 -9.60 -13.89 0.49
N ILE A 130 -9.83 -13.18 1.58
CA ILE A 130 -10.10 -13.73 2.91
C ILE A 130 -11.48 -13.25 3.39
N PHE A 131 -12.27 -14.17 3.95
CA PHE A 131 -13.66 -13.97 4.39
C PHE A 131 -14.61 -13.43 3.30
N GLY A 132 -14.22 -13.49 2.02
CA GLY A 132 -15.00 -12.96 0.89
C GLY A 132 -15.03 -11.42 0.79
N ILE A 133 -14.55 -10.72 1.82
CA ILE A 133 -14.60 -9.26 1.93
C ILE A 133 -13.21 -8.65 1.68
N LEU A 134 -12.17 -9.19 2.32
CA LEU A 134 -10.82 -8.64 2.24
C LEU A 134 -10.10 -9.15 1.00
N ASP A 135 -9.93 -8.26 0.02
CA ASP A 135 -9.15 -8.49 -1.18
C ASP A 135 -7.70 -8.04 -0.95
N PHE A 136 -6.75 -8.97 -1.04
CA PHE A 136 -5.36 -8.68 -0.73
C PHE A 136 -4.71 -7.73 -1.73
N LYS A 137 -5.05 -7.80 -3.02
CA LYS A 137 -4.49 -6.87 -4.00
C LYS A 137 -4.90 -5.45 -3.66
N MET A 138 -6.17 -5.25 -3.36
CA MET A 138 -6.67 -3.93 -2.96
C MET A 138 -6.06 -3.45 -1.64
N PHE A 139 -5.89 -4.35 -0.66
CA PHE A 139 -5.30 -4.03 0.65
C PHE A 139 -3.82 -3.61 0.54
N PHE A 140 -3.01 -4.37 -0.19
CA PHE A 140 -1.59 -4.10 -0.39
C PHE A 140 -1.33 -2.93 -1.34
N GLU A 141 -2.22 -2.64 -2.29
CA GLU A 141 -2.05 -1.52 -3.22
C GLU A 141 -2.40 -0.18 -2.58
N VAL A 142 -3.53 -0.12 -1.86
CA VAL A 142 -4.12 1.17 -1.44
C VAL A 142 -3.79 1.53 0.00
N ARG A 143 -3.73 0.56 0.92
CA ARG A 143 -3.62 0.88 2.36
C ARG A 143 -2.20 0.83 2.86
N LEU A 144 -1.59 -0.34 2.76
CA LEU A 144 -0.33 -0.60 3.45
C LEU A 144 0.79 0.37 3.05
N PRO A 145 1.14 0.55 1.76
CA PRO A 145 2.25 1.40 1.36
C PRO A 145 1.96 2.88 1.60
N TRP A 146 0.77 3.36 1.22
CA TRP A 146 0.41 4.78 1.32
C TRP A 146 0.27 5.25 2.77
N TYR A 147 -0.24 4.40 3.66
CA TYR A 147 -0.40 4.79 5.05
C TYR A 147 0.94 4.74 5.79
N ILE A 148 1.77 3.73 5.51
CA ILE A 148 3.14 3.68 6.05
C ILE A 148 3.93 4.91 5.57
N LEU A 149 3.84 5.25 4.29
CA LEU A 149 4.49 6.43 3.73
C LEU A 149 4.03 7.71 4.43
N LEU A 150 2.73 7.91 4.58
CA LEU A 150 2.19 9.07 5.28
C LEU A 150 2.63 9.12 6.75
N LEU A 151 2.57 8.00 7.48
CA LEU A 151 2.97 7.95 8.88
C LEU A 151 4.47 8.20 9.06
N LEU A 152 5.31 7.74 8.12
CA LEU A 152 6.72 8.09 8.08
C LEU A 152 6.93 9.59 7.85
N SER A 153 6.23 10.19 6.89
CA SER A 153 6.31 11.64 6.63
C SER A 153 5.82 12.47 7.82
N LEU A 154 4.75 12.06 8.49
CA LEU A 154 4.28 12.71 9.72
C LEU A 154 5.27 12.51 10.87
N GLY A 155 5.90 11.34 10.95
CA GLY A 155 6.96 11.05 11.89
C GLY A 155 8.16 11.97 11.71
N THR A 156 8.56 12.25 10.46
CA THR A 156 9.76 13.07 10.19
C THR A 156 9.46 14.52 10.51
N ALA A 157 8.27 15.00 10.14
CA ALA A 157 7.79 16.33 10.52
C ALA A 157 7.70 16.49 12.04
N ALA A 158 7.14 15.51 12.76
CA ALA A 158 7.04 15.55 14.22
C ALA A 158 8.44 15.55 14.89
N ARG A 159 9.38 14.78 14.35
CA ARG A 159 10.77 14.74 14.83
C ARG A 159 11.48 16.06 14.60
N GLN A 160 11.30 16.66 13.44
CA GLN A 160 11.89 17.96 13.10
C GLN A 160 11.33 19.06 14.02
N TYR A 161 10.02 19.05 14.28
CA TYR A 161 9.39 19.97 15.20
C TYR A 161 9.93 19.80 16.64
N GLU A 162 10.14 18.57 17.12
CA GLU A 162 10.69 18.31 18.45
C GLU A 162 12.15 18.78 18.59
N LEU A 163 12.98 18.58 17.56
CA LEU A 163 14.40 18.93 17.60
C LEU A 163 14.67 20.43 17.36
N TYR A 164 13.90 21.06 16.48
CA TYR A 164 14.19 22.42 16.00
C TYR A 164 13.09 23.44 16.32
N GLY A 165 11.92 23.01 16.80
CA GLY A 165 10.78 23.89 17.10
C GLY A 165 9.97 24.35 15.88
N TYR A 166 10.34 23.91 14.67
CA TYR A 166 9.64 24.20 13.41
C TYR A 166 9.80 23.04 12.42
N VAL A 167 8.94 23.00 11.40
CA VAL A 167 9.02 22.06 10.26
C VAL A 167 9.43 22.87 9.03
N SER A 168 10.45 22.42 8.28
CA SER A 168 10.88 23.13 7.08
C SER A 168 9.88 22.93 5.93
N GLY A 169 9.63 23.98 5.16
CA GLY A 169 8.73 23.97 4.00
C GLY A 169 9.40 23.58 2.68
N GLU A 170 10.62 23.05 2.73
CA GLU A 170 11.52 22.82 1.60
C GLU A 170 11.12 21.56 0.79
N GLY A 171 9.88 21.51 0.29
CA GLY A 171 9.38 20.37 -0.49
C GLY A 171 10.07 20.23 -1.85
N GLU A 172 10.15 21.32 -2.61
CA GLU A 172 10.76 21.34 -3.94
C GLU A 172 12.29 21.19 -3.87
N GLU A 173 12.93 21.84 -2.90
CA GLU A 173 14.38 21.78 -2.69
C GLU A 173 14.84 20.37 -2.26
N CYS A 174 13.93 19.54 -1.74
CA CYS A 174 14.23 18.14 -1.47
C CYS A 174 14.23 17.29 -2.76
N ILE A 175 13.66 17.74 -3.87
CA ILE A 175 13.60 16.97 -5.13
C ILE A 175 15.00 16.73 -5.68
N ILE A 176 15.92 17.70 -5.57
CA ILE A 176 17.31 17.55 -6.04
C ILE A 176 18.08 16.45 -5.29
N SER A 177 17.61 16.03 -4.12
CA SER A 177 18.21 14.92 -3.35
C SER A 177 17.69 13.53 -3.76
N THR A 178 16.65 13.48 -4.59
CA THR A 178 16.05 12.22 -5.05
C THR A 178 16.97 11.46 -6.00
N TRP A 179 16.77 10.14 -6.07
CA TRP A 179 17.59 9.25 -6.89
C TRP A 179 17.61 9.66 -8.37
N ASP A 180 16.45 10.04 -8.89
CA ASP A 180 16.25 10.52 -10.26
C ASP A 180 17.13 11.72 -10.61
N MET A 181 17.42 12.60 -9.64
CA MET A 181 18.21 13.82 -9.85
C MET A 181 19.70 13.63 -9.59
N TYR A 182 20.07 12.89 -8.54
CA TYR A 182 21.47 12.76 -8.12
C TYR A 182 22.22 11.61 -8.80
N TYR A 183 21.55 10.49 -9.11
CA TYR A 183 22.22 9.26 -9.55
C TYR A 183 21.77 8.76 -10.93
N GLU A 184 20.48 8.89 -11.24
CA GLU A 184 19.93 8.37 -12.49
C GLU A 184 20.32 9.22 -13.70
N LYS A 185 20.69 8.56 -14.81
CA LYS A 185 21.05 9.25 -16.04
C LYS A 185 19.79 9.69 -16.78
N TRP A 186 19.82 10.92 -17.28
CA TRP A 186 18.79 11.41 -18.18
C TRP A 186 18.80 10.61 -19.49
N GLY A 187 17.76 9.81 -19.70
CA GLY A 187 17.64 8.90 -20.84
C GLY A 187 16.19 8.62 -21.18
N PHE A 188 15.97 7.78 -22.20
CA PHE A 188 14.63 7.51 -22.74
C PHE A 188 13.62 7.11 -21.67
N MET A 189 14.00 6.24 -20.71
CA MET A 189 13.11 5.81 -19.64
C MET A 189 12.58 6.99 -18.82
N LEU A 190 13.48 7.83 -18.29
CA LEU A 190 13.11 8.98 -17.46
C LEU A 190 12.31 10.03 -18.25
N ILE A 191 12.70 10.29 -19.51
CA ILE A 191 12.03 11.25 -20.40
C ILE A 191 10.61 10.77 -20.74
N PHE A 192 10.50 9.52 -21.20
CA PHE A 192 9.21 8.94 -21.58
C PHE A 192 8.29 8.82 -20.37
N TRP A 193 8.81 8.37 -19.23
CA TRP A 193 8.01 8.24 -18.03
C TRP A 193 7.48 9.59 -17.54
N ASN A 194 8.29 10.65 -17.55
CA ASN A 194 7.83 11.97 -17.12
C ASN A 194 6.91 12.65 -18.15
N LEU A 195 7.15 12.50 -19.45
CA LEU A 195 6.32 13.14 -20.49
C LEU A 195 5.01 12.40 -20.75
N ALA A 196 5.02 11.07 -20.73
CA ALA A 196 3.88 10.24 -21.10
C ALA A 196 3.44 9.31 -19.98
N GLY A 197 4.38 8.63 -19.31
CA GLY A 197 4.10 7.65 -18.26
C GLY A 197 3.22 8.22 -17.13
N VAL A 198 3.79 9.06 -16.26
CA VAL A 198 3.09 9.66 -15.12
C VAL A 198 1.81 10.38 -15.54
N PRO A 199 1.83 11.39 -16.45
CA PRO A 199 0.64 12.18 -16.72
C PRO A 199 -0.48 11.39 -17.41
N LEU A 200 -0.17 10.50 -18.36
CA LEU A 200 -1.20 9.82 -19.17
C LEU A 200 -1.65 8.47 -18.58
N SER A 201 -0.84 7.82 -17.75
CA SER A 201 -1.27 6.58 -17.08
C SER A 201 -2.02 6.84 -15.77
N TYR A 202 -1.61 7.81 -14.96
CA TYR A 202 -2.22 8.03 -13.64
C TYR A 202 -3.59 8.70 -13.74
N CYS A 203 -3.85 9.45 -14.83
CA CYS A 203 -5.16 10.03 -15.09
C CYS A 203 -6.18 9.04 -15.66
N HIS A 204 -5.84 7.76 -15.84
CA HIS A 204 -6.77 6.80 -16.47
C HIS A 204 -8.09 6.69 -15.70
N CYS A 205 -8.05 6.75 -14.37
CA CYS A 205 -9.25 6.77 -13.52
C CYS A 205 -10.10 8.03 -13.74
N THR A 206 -9.48 9.21 -13.86
CA THR A 206 -10.20 10.48 -14.06
C THR A 206 -10.76 10.61 -15.48
N ILE A 207 -10.00 10.17 -16.48
CA ILE A 207 -10.45 10.04 -17.87
C ILE A 207 -11.65 9.08 -17.95
N TYR A 208 -11.57 7.92 -17.28
CA TYR A 208 -12.68 6.97 -17.27
C TYR A 208 -13.98 7.59 -16.74
N LEU A 209 -13.90 8.35 -15.64
CA LEU A 209 -15.05 9.07 -15.07
C LEU A 209 -15.61 10.15 -16.01
N ALA A 210 -14.75 10.83 -16.79
CA ALA A 210 -15.16 11.89 -17.70
C ALA A 210 -15.86 11.37 -18.97
N TYR A 211 -15.43 10.21 -19.50
CA TYR A 211 -15.95 9.66 -20.75
C TYR A 211 -17.12 8.69 -20.58
N HIS A 212 -17.43 8.28 -19.35
CA HIS A 212 -18.52 7.35 -19.09
C HIS A 212 -19.63 8.04 -18.30
N HIS A 213 -20.88 7.78 -18.68
CA HIS A 213 -22.02 8.29 -17.94
C HIS A 213 -21.98 7.78 -16.49
N PRO A 214 -22.29 8.59 -15.47
CA PRO A 214 -22.26 8.15 -14.07
C PRO A 214 -22.99 6.84 -13.79
N ASP A 215 -24.06 6.54 -14.53
CA ASP A 215 -24.80 5.27 -14.39
C ASP A 215 -23.99 4.01 -14.77
N THR A 216 -22.91 4.15 -15.54
CA THR A 216 -22.01 3.03 -15.90
C THR A 216 -21.05 2.64 -14.79
N TYR A 217 -20.90 3.47 -13.76
CA TYR A 217 -20.07 3.19 -12.58
C TYR A 217 -20.78 3.46 -11.25
N ARG A 218 -22.03 3.96 -11.27
CA ARG A 218 -22.95 4.00 -10.13
C ARG A 218 -23.65 2.66 -10.00
N TRP A 219 -22.98 1.71 -9.36
CA TRP A 219 -23.48 0.35 -9.19
C TRP A 219 -24.43 0.18 -7.99
N ASN A 220 -24.52 1.14 -7.06
CA ASN A 220 -25.46 1.10 -5.93
C ASN A 220 -26.61 2.11 -6.09
N ARG A 221 -27.83 1.58 -6.19
CA ARG A 221 -29.10 2.28 -5.89
C ARG A 221 -29.76 1.62 -4.69
#